data_AF-A0A2W4UN90-F1
#
_entry.id   AF-A0A2W4UN90-F1
#
_cell.length_a   1.000
_cell.length_b   1.000
_cell.length_c   1.000
_cell.angle_alpha   90.00
_cell.angle_beta   90.00
_cell.angle_gamma   90.00
#
_symmetry.space_group_name_H-M   'P 1'
#
loop_
_entity.id
_entity.type
_entity.pdbx_description
1 polymer ?
#
loop_
_entity_poly.entity_id
_entity_poly.type
_entity_poly.pdbx_seq_one_letter_code
_entity_poly.pdbx_strand_id
1 'polypeptide(L)'
;MSFAKHGLAGQGTDLGRTVLALSTLGLFTKLLNIDLSNLQVLGVSLRPENSGLIPGFLGLALIYAFVAFSVARMEAAFEVQTDKGTVEANKIIIDSKSLLGLALLALPFSVFVYSMPYVLGLFSISLLWSDSISVLSSIWVLASK
;
A
#
# COMPACT_ATOMS: atom_id res chain seq x y z
N MET A 1 -5.19 -25.10 10.19
CA MET A 1 -4.91 -23.80 10.85
C MET A 1 -6.00 -22.83 10.41
N SER A 2 -6.74 -22.24 11.35
CA SER A 2 -7.73 -21.21 11.03
C SER A 2 -6.97 -19.93 10.66
N PHE A 3 -6.93 -19.57 9.38
CA PHE A 3 -6.52 -18.23 8.99
C PHE A 3 -7.53 -17.26 9.62
N ALA A 4 -7.06 -16.35 10.46
CA ALA A 4 -7.91 -15.26 10.95
C ALA A 4 -8.39 -14.49 9.71
N LYS A 5 -9.69 -14.51 9.46
CA LYS A 5 -10.31 -13.76 8.37
C LYS A 5 -10.57 -12.36 8.89
N HIS A 6 -9.75 -11.41 8.48
CA HIS A 6 -9.86 -10.00 8.83
C HIS A 6 -10.89 -9.27 7.95
N GLY A 7 -11.39 -9.93 6.91
CA GLY A 7 -12.38 -9.36 5.99
C GLY A 7 -11.79 -8.26 5.09
N LEU A 8 -10.47 -8.28 4.92
CA LEU A 8 -9.74 -7.24 4.18
C LEU A 8 -9.64 -7.57 2.69
N ALA A 9 -9.87 -8.82 2.29
CA ALA A 9 -9.84 -9.26 0.89
C ALA A 9 -10.68 -8.36 -0.04
N GLY A 10 -11.89 -7.97 0.38
CA GLY A 10 -12.77 -7.07 -0.39
C GLY A 10 -12.25 -5.64 -0.54
N GLN A 11 -11.36 -5.19 0.35
CA GLN A 11 -10.76 -3.85 0.33
C GLN A 11 -9.38 -3.83 -0.35
N GLY A 12 -8.89 -4.97 -0.86
CA GLY A 12 -7.54 -5.10 -1.39
C GLY A 12 -7.19 -4.10 -2.51
N THR A 13 -8.16 -3.75 -3.35
CA THR A 13 -7.98 -2.75 -4.42
C THR A 13 -7.81 -1.33 -3.88
N ASP A 14 -8.63 -0.94 -2.90
CA ASP A 14 -8.56 0.40 -2.31
C ASP A 14 -7.33 0.56 -1.42
N LEU A 15 -6.93 -0.50 -0.71
CA LEU A 15 -5.66 -0.57 0.01
C LEU A 15 -4.46 -0.45 -0.96
N GLY A 16 -4.50 -1.14 -2.11
CA GLY A 16 -3.46 -1.03 -3.13
C GLY A 16 -3.33 0.39 -3.70
N ARG A 17 -4.46 1.06 -3.97
CA ARG A 17 -4.48 2.48 -4.38
C ARG A 17 -3.92 3.40 -3.30
N THR A 18 -4.27 3.14 -2.05
CA THR A 18 -3.79 3.91 -0.90
C THR A 18 -2.27 3.79 -0.76
N VAL A 19 -1.72 2.57 -0.87
CA VAL A 19 -0.27 2.34 -0.89
C VAL A 19 0.39 3.12 -2.03
N LEU A 20 -0.14 3.04 -3.24
CA LEU A 20 0.40 3.77 -4.39
C LEU A 20 0.36 5.30 -4.20
N ALA A 21 -0.74 5.83 -3.68
CA ALA A 21 -0.90 7.26 -3.43
C ALA A 21 0.08 7.73 -2.35
N LEU A 22 0.17 7.03 -1.22
CA LEU A 22 1.07 7.34 -0.12
C LEU A 22 2.55 7.18 -0.53
N SER A 23 2.88 6.15 -1.30
CA SER A 23 4.21 5.97 -1.88
C SER A 23 4.58 7.15 -2.80
N THR A 24 3.66 7.54 -3.68
CA THR A 24 3.88 8.66 -4.61
C THR A 24 4.09 9.97 -3.87
N LEU A 25 3.27 10.23 -2.84
CA LEU A 25 3.45 11.37 -1.93
C LEU A 25 4.81 11.29 -1.20
N GLY A 26 5.21 10.12 -0.73
CA GLY A 26 6.50 9.91 -0.08
C GLY A 26 7.70 10.18 -0.99
N LEU A 27 7.58 9.76 -2.25
CA LEU A 27 8.59 9.99 -3.27
C LEU A 27 8.70 11.47 -3.61
N PHE A 28 7.58 12.16 -3.80
CA PHE A 28 7.60 13.59 -4.08
C PHE A 28 8.18 14.41 -2.94
N THR A 29 7.90 14.03 -1.70
CA THR A 29 8.37 14.79 -0.53
C THR A 29 9.87 14.60 -0.30
N LYS A 30 10.39 13.37 -0.47
CA LYS A 30 11.83 13.11 -0.34
C LYS A 30 12.66 13.46 -1.57
N LEU A 31 12.21 13.14 -2.77
CA LEU A 31 13.01 13.30 -4.00
C LEU A 31 12.92 14.70 -4.59
N LEU A 32 11.78 15.37 -4.48
CA LEU A 32 11.62 16.74 -4.98
C LEU A 32 11.83 17.79 -3.90
N ASN A 33 12.21 17.37 -2.67
CA ASN A 33 12.37 18.22 -1.51
C ASN A 33 11.19 19.19 -1.32
N ILE A 34 9.98 18.71 -1.64
CA ILE A 34 8.76 19.51 -1.53
C ILE A 34 8.49 19.68 -0.04
N ASP A 35 8.61 20.93 0.40
CA ASP A 35 8.33 21.30 1.76
C ASP A 35 6.84 21.20 2.05
N LEU A 36 6.44 20.07 2.65
CA LEU A 36 5.09 19.81 3.12
C LEU A 36 4.67 20.76 4.26
N SER A 37 5.59 21.54 4.84
CA SER A 37 5.24 22.59 5.81
C SER A 37 4.34 23.66 5.19
N ASN A 38 4.46 23.88 3.88
CA ASN A 38 3.63 24.82 3.11
C ASN A 38 2.30 24.22 2.66
N LEU A 39 2.06 22.92 2.92
CA LEU A 39 0.78 22.28 2.70
C LEU A 39 -0.16 22.75 3.82
N GLN A 40 -0.73 23.94 3.64
CA GLN A 40 -1.78 24.49 4.48
C GLN A 40 -3.00 23.58 4.37
N VAL A 41 -3.08 22.59 5.25
CA VAL A 41 -4.29 21.79 5.41
C VAL A 41 -5.32 22.70 6.07
N LEU A 42 -6.24 23.23 5.26
CA LEU A 42 -7.48 23.87 5.71
C LEU A 42 -7.31 24.97 6.78
N GLY A 43 -6.38 25.90 6.56
CA GLY A 43 -6.22 27.09 7.42
C GLY A 43 -5.52 26.84 8.78
N VAL A 44 -4.98 25.64 9.02
CA VAL A 44 -4.16 25.36 10.20
C VAL A 44 -2.70 25.65 9.87
N SER A 45 -2.17 26.75 10.41
CA SER A 45 -0.72 27.00 10.43
C SER A 45 -0.07 26.04 11.43
N LEU A 46 0.66 25.06 10.91
CA LEU A 46 1.49 24.19 11.74
C LEU A 46 2.75 24.96 12.12
N ARG A 47 3.14 24.87 13.40
CA ARG A 47 4.44 25.38 13.85
C ARG A 47 5.56 24.67 13.07
N PRO A 48 6.70 25.34 12.77
CA PRO A 48 7.81 24.77 11.98
C PRO A 48 8.33 23.42 12.52
N GLU A 49 8.26 23.27 13.84
CA GLU A 49 8.65 22.05 14.58
C GLU A 49 7.74 20.86 14.26
N ASN A 50 6.44 21.10 14.03
CA ASN A 50 5.46 20.06 13.72
C ASN A 50 5.42 19.72 12.24
N SER A 51 5.72 20.67 11.36
CA SER A 51 5.74 20.43 9.92
C SER A 51 6.89 19.53 9.45
N GLY A 52 8.01 19.53 10.18
CA GLY A 52 9.12 18.60 9.94
C GLY A 52 8.77 17.13 10.21
N LEU A 53 7.67 16.86 10.90
CA LEU A 53 7.21 15.50 11.22
C LEU A 53 6.28 14.92 10.15
N ILE A 54 5.76 15.73 9.22
CA ILE A 54 4.79 15.30 8.21
C ILE A 54 5.34 14.14 7.34
N PRO A 55 6.60 14.18 6.84
CA PRO A 55 7.16 13.05 6.10
C PRO A 55 7.21 11.76 6.93
N GLY A 56 7.48 11.86 8.24
CA GLY A 56 7.50 10.70 9.13
C GLY A 56 6.10 10.13 9.40
N PHE A 57 5.08 10.98 9.58
CA PHE A 57 3.69 10.51 9.68
C PHE A 57 3.19 9.86 8.39
N LEU A 58 3.57 10.42 7.24
CA LEU A 58 3.29 9.83 5.93
C LEU A 58 3.92 8.44 5.80
N GLY A 59 5.18 8.29 6.24
CA GLY A 59 5.88 7.01 6.24
C GLY A 59 5.23 5.98 7.16
N LEU A 60 4.79 6.38 8.35
CA LEU A 60 4.04 5.51 9.26
C LEU A 60 2.70 5.08 8.64
N ALA A 61 1.92 6.01 8.11
CA ALA A 61 0.66 5.71 7.43
C ALA A 61 0.87 4.74 6.26
N LEU A 62 1.94 4.94 5.49
CA LEU A 62 2.34 4.04 4.40
C LEU A 62 2.67 2.64 4.92
N ILE A 63 3.43 2.49 6.01
CA ILE A 63 3.74 1.19 6.60
C ILE A 63 2.46 0.45 7.01
N TYR A 64 1.53 1.14 7.69
CA TYR A 64 0.25 0.53 8.09
C TYR A 64 -0.59 0.11 6.88
N ALA A 65 -0.73 1.00 5.88
CA ALA A 65 -1.46 0.70 4.65
C ALA A 65 -0.83 -0.46 3.87
N PHE A 66 0.51 -0.53 3.83
CA PHE A 66 1.26 -1.58 3.15
C PHE A 66 1.08 -2.95 3.81
N VAL A 67 1.10 -3.01 5.14
CA VAL A 67 0.83 -4.25 5.88
C VAL A 67 -0.61 -4.69 5.68
N ALA A 68 -1.58 -3.78 5.80
CA ALA A 68 -3.00 -4.08 5.57
C ALA A 68 -3.25 -4.59 4.13
N PHE A 69 -2.63 -3.96 3.13
CA PHE A 69 -2.67 -4.39 1.75
C PHE A 69 -2.09 -5.80 1.58
N SER A 70 -0.93 -6.08 2.20
CA SER A 70 -0.28 -7.39 2.11
C SER A 70 -1.17 -8.50 2.70
N VAL A 71 -1.78 -8.24 3.86
CA VAL A 71 -2.75 -9.16 4.49
C VAL A 71 -3.97 -9.35 3.60
N ALA A 72 -4.55 -8.27 3.06
CA ALA A 72 -5.70 -8.34 2.15
C ALA A 72 -5.42 -9.19 0.91
N ARG A 73 -4.21 -9.09 0.34
CA ARG A 73 -3.80 -9.88 -0.84
C ARG A 73 -3.59 -11.36 -0.49
N MET A 74 -3.04 -11.65 0.70
CA MET A 74 -2.95 -13.03 1.19
C MET A 74 -4.35 -13.62 1.38
N GLU A 75 -5.27 -12.90 2.03
CA GLU A 75 -6.65 -13.35 2.21
C GLU A 75 -7.36 -13.59 0.88
N ALA A 76 -7.26 -12.66 -0.07
CA ALA A 76 -7.85 -12.81 -1.39
C ALA A 76 -7.29 -14.03 -2.14
N ALA A 77 -5.99 -14.31 -2.01
CA ALA A 77 -5.39 -15.50 -2.62
C ALA A 77 -5.96 -16.81 -2.03
N PHE A 78 -6.23 -16.84 -0.73
CA PHE A 78 -6.90 -17.98 -0.11
C PHE A 78 -8.37 -18.09 -0.55
N GLU A 79 -9.11 -16.98 -0.58
CA GLU A 79 -10.51 -16.98 -1.01
C GLU A 79 -10.66 -17.49 -2.45
N VAL A 80 -9.80 -17.04 -3.37
CA VAL A 80 -9.77 -17.47 -4.77
C VAL A 80 -9.53 -18.98 -4.94
N GLN A 81 -8.76 -19.61 -4.06
CA GLN A 81 -8.52 -21.07 -4.10
C GLN A 81 -9.70 -21.88 -3.56
N THR A 82 -10.52 -21.27 -2.71
CA THR A 82 -11.66 -21.93 -2.06
C THR A 82 -13.01 -21.65 -2.72
N ASP A 83 -13.09 -20.62 -3.57
CA ASP A 83 -14.30 -20.23 -4.28
C ASP A 83 -14.53 -21.09 -5.54
N LYS A 84 -15.68 -21.78 -5.58
CA LYS A 84 -16.06 -22.66 -6.69
C LYS A 84 -16.26 -21.90 -8.00
N GLY A 85 -16.79 -20.67 -7.94
CA GLY A 85 -17.02 -19.85 -9.14
C GLY A 85 -15.73 -19.46 -9.83
N THR A 86 -14.72 -19.08 -9.05
CA THR A 86 -13.39 -18.74 -9.58
C THR A 86 -12.66 -19.95 -10.16
N VAL A 87 -12.79 -21.12 -9.53
CA VAL A 87 -12.21 -22.38 -10.04
C VAL A 87 -12.87 -22.80 -11.36
N GLU A 88 -14.19 -22.66 -11.48
CA GLU A 88 -14.92 -22.94 -12.73
C GLU A 88 -14.56 -21.96 -13.85
N ALA A 89 -14.45 -20.67 -13.56
CA ALA A 89 -14.01 -19.66 -14.52
C ALA A 89 -12.61 -19.95 -15.05
N ASN A 90 -11.68 -20.35 -14.19
CA ASN A 90 -10.31 -20.71 -14.60
C ASN A 90 -10.29 -21.94 -15.53
N LYS A 91 -11.16 -22.93 -15.29
CA LYS A 91 -11.30 -24.08 -16.20
C LYS A 91 -11.81 -23.66 -17.57
N ILE A 92 -12.84 -22.81 -17.62
CA ILE A 92 -13.40 -22.27 -18.88
C ILE A 92 -12.33 -21.50 -19.69
N ILE A 93 -11.47 -20.74 -19.00
CA ILE A 93 -10.37 -20.00 -19.65
C ILE A 93 -9.32 -20.96 -20.24
N ILE A 94 -8.99 -22.03 -19.53
CA ILE A 94 -8.03 -23.04 -20.00
C ILE A 94 -8.58 -23.81 -21.20
N ASP A 95 -9.87 -24.16 -21.16
CA ASP A 95 -10.51 -24.96 -22.20
C ASP A 95 -10.78 -24.17 -23.51
N SER A 96 -10.75 -22.83 -23.44
CA SER A 96 -10.99 -21.95 -24.59
C SER A 96 -9.70 -21.30 -25.11
N LYS A 97 -9.28 -21.67 -26.33
CA LYS A 97 -8.07 -21.11 -26.98
C LYS A 97 -8.08 -19.58 -27.10
N SER A 98 -9.25 -18.96 -27.36
CA SER A 98 -9.36 -17.51 -27.49
C SER A 98 -9.21 -16.79 -26.15
N LEU A 99 -9.82 -17.32 -25.09
CA LEU A 99 -9.68 -16.79 -23.74
C LEU A 99 -8.28 -17.02 -23.18
N LEU A 100 -7.68 -18.17 -23.45
CA LEU A 100 -6.30 -18.48 -23.09
C LEU A 100 -5.31 -17.50 -23.76
N GLY A 101 -5.50 -17.20 -25.04
CA GLY A 101 -4.70 -16.20 -25.76
C GLY A 101 -4.80 -14.81 -25.15
N LEU A 102 -6.01 -14.35 -24.82
CA LEU A 102 -6.22 -13.07 -24.13
C LEU A 102 -5.62 -13.06 -22.72
N ALA A 103 -5.77 -14.15 -21.97
CA ALA A 103 -5.20 -14.29 -20.64
C ALA A 103 -3.67 -14.22 -20.67
N LEU A 104 -3.02 -14.89 -21.63
CA LEU A 104 -1.57 -14.85 -21.81
C LEU A 104 -1.07 -13.45 -22.19
N LEU A 105 -1.81 -12.73 -23.04
CA LEU A 105 -1.48 -11.34 -23.38
C LEU A 105 -1.66 -10.39 -22.20
N ALA A 106 -2.67 -10.62 -21.35
CA ALA A 106 -2.94 -9.80 -20.17
C ALA A 106 -2.02 -10.11 -18.98
N LEU A 107 -1.44 -11.32 -18.92
CA LEU A 107 -0.57 -11.78 -17.83
C LEU A 107 0.62 -10.85 -17.52
N PRO A 108 1.43 -10.39 -18.50
CA PRO A 108 2.53 -9.48 -18.17
C PRO A 108 2.04 -8.16 -17.60
N PHE A 109 0.93 -7.61 -18.10
CA PHE A 109 0.32 -6.39 -17.57
C PHE A 109 -0.22 -6.60 -16.17
N SER A 110 -0.85 -7.73 -15.89
CA SER A 110 -1.38 -8.04 -14.57
C SER A 110 -0.24 -8.19 -13.56
N VAL A 111 0.85 -8.91 -13.89
CA VAL A 111 2.03 -9.01 -13.03
C VAL A 111 2.60 -7.63 -12.72
N PHE A 112 2.72 -6.76 -13.74
CA PHE A 112 3.21 -5.40 -13.54
C PHE A 112 2.29 -4.57 -12.62
N VAL A 113 0.99 -4.51 -12.93
CA VAL A 113 0.02 -3.71 -12.17
C VAL A 113 -0.13 -4.20 -10.73
N TYR A 114 -0.17 -5.52 -10.51
CA TYR A 114 -0.33 -6.09 -9.18
C TYR A 114 0.95 -6.07 -8.34
N SER A 115 2.14 -5.97 -8.97
CA SER A 115 3.43 -5.84 -8.25
C SER A 115 3.77 -4.38 -7.89
N MET A 116 3.21 -3.40 -8.61
CA MET A 116 3.51 -1.98 -8.40
C MET A 116 3.31 -1.49 -6.96
N PRO A 117 2.19 -1.78 -6.26
CA PRO A 117 2.04 -1.39 -4.86
C PRO A 117 3.11 -1.99 -3.94
N TYR A 118 3.61 -3.20 -4.26
CA TYR A 118 4.69 -3.81 -3.48
C TYR A 118 6.02 -3.10 -3.72
N VAL A 119 6.40 -2.91 -4.98
CA VAL A 119 7.69 -2.30 -5.36
C VAL A 119 7.75 -0.84 -4.88
N LEU A 120 6.76 -0.03 -5.22
CA LEU A 120 6.71 1.38 -4.82
C LEU A 120 6.46 1.55 -3.32
N GLY A 121 5.66 0.68 -2.72
CA GLY A 121 5.44 0.59 -1.28
C GLY A 121 6.76 0.45 -0.53
N LEU A 122 7.49 -0.65 -0.79
CA LEU A 122 8.76 -0.94 -0.13
C LEU A 122 9.81 0.14 -0.37
N PHE A 123 9.94 0.61 -1.61
CA PHE A 123 10.90 1.65 -1.95
C PHE A 123 10.63 2.95 -1.17
N SER A 124 9.37 3.37 -1.12
CA SER A 124 8.98 4.61 -0.43
C SER A 124 9.07 4.46 1.10
N ILE A 125 8.74 3.30 1.66
CA ILE A 125 8.97 2.98 3.08
C ILE A 125 10.46 3.10 3.41
N SER A 126 11.34 2.53 2.57
CA SER A 126 12.78 2.61 2.78
C SER A 126 13.29 4.07 2.77
N LEU A 127 12.74 4.92 1.89
CA LEU A 127 13.10 6.33 1.81
C LEU A 127 12.62 7.15 3.01
N LEU A 128 11.42 6.85 3.52
CA LEU A 128 10.80 7.55 4.65
C LEU A 128 11.16 6.93 6.02
N TRP A 129 11.95 5.87 6.04
CA TRP A 129 12.22 5.10 7.25
C TRP A 129 12.80 5.95 8.39
N SER A 130 13.85 6.73 8.09
CA SER A 130 14.49 7.60 9.10
C SER A 130 13.51 8.61 9.70
N ASP A 131 12.66 9.22 8.87
CA ASP A 131 11.68 10.20 9.33
C ASP A 131 10.60 9.54 10.20
N SER A 132 10.14 8.36 9.78
CA SER A 132 9.15 7.57 10.51
C SER A 132 9.65 7.17 11.90
N ILE A 133 10.91 6.74 12.00
CA ILE A 133 11.55 6.42 13.28
C ILE A 133 11.72 7.67 14.14
N SER A 134 12.06 8.82 13.55
CA SER A 134 12.16 10.09 14.28
C SER A 134 10.82 10.53 14.89
N VAL A 135 9.71 10.28 14.20
CA VAL A 135 8.37 10.53 14.74
C VAL A 135 8.07 9.57 15.89
N LEU A 136 8.33 8.27 15.72
CA LEU A 136 8.11 7.28 16.78
C LEU A 136 8.94 7.56 18.03
N SER A 137 10.21 7.92 17.88
CA SER A 137 11.07 8.27 19.02
C SER A 137 10.56 9.52 19.73
N SER A 138 10.10 10.53 18.99
CA SER A 138 9.52 11.75 19.56
C SER A 138 8.24 11.46 20.34
N ILE A 139 7.35 10.61 19.81
CA ILE A 139 6.13 10.15 20.50
C ILE A 139 6.51 9.36 21.77
N TRP A 140 7.49 8.46 21.67
CA TRP A 140 7.94 7.65 22.81
C TRP A 140 8.50 8.50 23.94
N VAL A 141 9.36 9.48 23.61
CA VAL A 141 9.89 10.43 24.59
C VAL A 141 8.78 11.21 25.26
N LEU A 142 7.75 11.65 24.51
CA LEU A 142 6.60 12.36 25.07
C LEU A 142 5.76 11.47 25.99
N ALA A 143 5.54 10.20 25.62
CA ALA A 143 4.74 9.25 26.40
C ALA A 143 5.48 8.73 27.65
N SER A 144 6.81 8.80 27.66
CA SER A 144 7.66 8.40 28.80
C SER A 144 7.85 9.50 29.86
N LYS A 145 7.30 10.70 29.63
CA LYS A 145 7.24 11.81 30.60
C LYS A 145 5.92 11.81 31.35
#